data_AF-A0A3P9IE67-F1
#
_entry.id   AF-A0A3P9IE67-F1
#
_cell.length_a   1.000
_cell.length_b   1.000
_cell.length_c   1.000
_cell.angle_alpha   90.00
_cell.angle_beta   90.00
_cell.angle_gamma   90.00
#
_symmetry.space_group_name_H-M   'P 1'
#
loop_
_entity.id
_entity.type
_entity.pdbx_description
1 polymer ?
#
loop_
_entity_poly.entity_id
_entity_poly.type
_entity_poly.pdbx_seq_one_letter_code
_entity_poly.pdbx_strand_id
1 'polypeptide(L)'
;MELSESVQKGLQSLGDQTVLDRCSFPVVVDACFRSLLFSRGDPAVLDLPELKHLDKILLKQIHAAATTFILEAVKHNADKSTISFSLEELTFNTERVETFYTTFQKKSLKFHFWATLILFVMSSSIGRGPAHIKDVSWRLQYQMKNGQLDKVNEPFYLISLSTETGGASEDVDFSCTAEQLQDLVGKLKDAAKSVEKASQV
;
A
#
# COMPACT_ATOMS: atom_id res chain seq x y z
N MET A 1 -4.44 19.86 3.81
CA MET A 1 -4.25 18.63 3.01
C MET A 1 -3.94 19.09 1.60
N GLU A 2 -2.84 18.64 1.01
CA GLU A 2 -2.53 18.98 -0.39
C GLU A 2 -3.10 17.88 -1.30
N LEU A 3 -4.21 18.17 -1.98
CA LEU A 3 -4.84 17.25 -2.92
C LEU A 3 -4.40 17.60 -4.35
N SER A 4 -3.95 16.61 -5.11
CA SER A 4 -3.62 16.80 -6.54
C SER A 4 -4.84 17.29 -7.34
N GLU A 5 -4.61 18.04 -8.42
CA GLU A 5 -5.69 18.62 -9.25
C GLU A 5 -6.66 17.56 -9.81
N SER A 6 -6.18 16.35 -10.11
CA SER A 6 -7.02 15.24 -10.58
C SER A 6 -7.99 14.73 -9.51
N VAL A 7 -7.53 14.69 -8.26
CA VAL A 7 -8.33 14.33 -7.09
C VAL A 7 -9.35 15.43 -6.78
N GLN A 8 -8.95 16.71 -6.87
CA GLN A 8 -9.87 17.83 -6.68
C GLN A 8 -11.01 17.81 -7.72
N LYS A 9 -10.70 17.60 -9.00
CA LYS A 9 -11.72 17.47 -10.07
C LYS A 9 -12.66 16.29 -9.84
N GLY A 10 -12.13 15.14 -9.42
CA GLY A 10 -12.96 13.98 -9.09
C GLY A 10 -13.87 14.20 -7.88
N LEU A 11 -13.39 14.93 -6.87
CA LEU A 11 -14.20 15.31 -5.71
C LEU A 11 -15.24 16.37 -6.05
N GLN A 12 -14.94 17.35 -6.92
CA GLN A 12 -15.93 18.31 -7.41
C GLN A 12 -17.10 17.60 -8.11
N SER A 13 -16.82 16.60 -8.96
CA SER A 13 -17.86 15.76 -9.57
C SER A 13 -18.66 14.93 -8.55
N LEU A 14 -18.09 14.60 -7.39
CA LEU A 14 -18.80 13.97 -6.26
C LEU A 14 -19.70 14.99 -5.53
N GLY A 15 -19.28 16.25 -5.47
CA GLY A 15 -20.02 17.38 -4.89
C GLY A 15 -21.19 17.87 -5.75
N ASP A 16 -21.13 17.65 -7.07
CA ASP A 16 -22.14 18.09 -8.03
C ASP A 16 -23.48 17.35 -7.89
N GLN A 17 -24.56 18.12 -7.75
CA GLN A 17 -25.93 17.58 -7.64
C GLN A 17 -26.53 17.17 -9.00
N THR A 18 -25.94 17.64 -10.10
CA THR A 18 -26.34 17.31 -11.47
C THR A 18 -25.79 15.95 -11.93
N VAL A 19 -24.67 15.52 -11.35
CA VAL A 19 -23.98 14.27 -11.68
C VAL A 19 -24.40 13.15 -10.74
N LEU A 20 -24.66 13.46 -9.46
CA LEU A 20 -25.03 12.47 -8.45
C LEU A 20 -26.34 12.84 -7.76
N ASP A 21 -27.32 11.96 -7.89
CA ASP A 21 -28.58 12.07 -7.17
C ASP A 21 -28.37 11.95 -5.65
N ARG A 22 -29.29 12.54 -4.87
CA ARG A 22 -29.32 12.48 -3.39
C ARG A 22 -29.25 11.04 -2.86
N CYS A 23 -29.81 10.07 -3.59
CA CYS A 23 -29.81 8.66 -3.20
C CYS A 23 -28.49 7.94 -3.55
N SER A 24 -27.80 8.36 -4.61
CA SER A 24 -26.59 7.71 -5.13
C SER A 24 -25.34 8.13 -4.35
N PHE A 25 -25.29 9.38 -3.86
CA PHE A 25 -24.19 9.91 -3.06
C PHE A 25 -23.78 9.04 -1.86
N PRO A 26 -24.69 8.70 -0.90
CA PRO A 26 -24.31 7.88 0.26
C PRO A 26 -23.87 6.46 -0.14
N VAL A 27 -24.38 5.94 -1.25
CA VAL A 27 -23.99 4.62 -1.78
C VAL A 27 -22.56 4.64 -2.31
N VAL A 28 -22.17 5.68 -3.06
CA VAL A 28 -20.78 5.86 -3.52
C VAL A 28 -19.83 6.01 -2.34
N VAL A 29 -20.20 6.82 -1.35
CA VAL A 29 -19.37 7.03 -0.16
C VAL A 29 -19.19 5.71 0.61
N ASP A 30 -20.27 4.94 0.84
CA ASP A 30 -20.17 3.63 1.51
C ASP A 30 -19.35 2.63 0.68
N ALA A 31 -19.48 2.65 -0.65
CA ALA A 31 -18.67 1.83 -1.55
C ALA A 31 -17.17 2.17 -1.45
N CYS A 32 -16.80 3.46 -1.40
CA CYS A 32 -15.41 3.89 -1.20
C CYS A 32 -14.84 3.37 0.13
N PHE A 33 -15.63 3.46 1.22
CA PHE A 33 -15.24 2.90 2.52
C PHE A 33 -15.15 1.38 2.50
N ARG A 34 -16.02 0.67 1.78
CA ARG A 34 -15.96 -0.79 1.61
C ARG A 34 -14.74 -1.21 0.80
N SER A 35 -14.44 -0.53 -0.30
CA SER A 35 -13.26 -0.81 -1.11
C SER A 35 -11.97 -0.72 -0.30
N LEU A 36 -11.91 0.19 0.67
CA LEU A 36 -10.78 0.32 1.60
C LEU A 36 -10.72 -0.78 2.67
N LEU A 37 -11.87 -1.36 3.03
CA LEU A 37 -11.98 -2.41 4.05
C LEU A 37 -11.64 -3.79 3.52
N PHE A 38 -11.88 -4.05 2.24
CA PHE A 38 -11.60 -5.35 1.63
C PHE A 38 -10.17 -5.37 1.09
N SER A 39 -9.31 -6.19 1.70
CA SER A 39 -7.90 -6.43 1.31
C SER A 39 -7.70 -6.89 -0.14
N ARG A 40 -8.78 -7.23 -0.85
CA ARG A 40 -8.79 -7.66 -2.23
C ARG A 40 -9.80 -6.76 -2.92
N GLY A 41 -9.33 -5.90 -3.83
CA GLY A 41 -10.18 -4.99 -4.58
C GLY A 41 -11.27 -5.77 -5.30
N ASP A 42 -12.44 -5.84 -4.67
CA ASP A 42 -13.59 -6.55 -5.21
C ASP A 42 -14.15 -5.71 -6.35
N PRO A 43 -14.06 -6.19 -7.61
CA PRO A 43 -14.54 -5.44 -8.77
C PRO A 43 -16.05 -5.14 -8.68
N ALA A 44 -16.80 -5.89 -7.86
CA ALA A 44 -18.23 -5.72 -7.68
C ALA A 44 -18.62 -4.53 -6.77
N VAL A 45 -17.66 -3.88 -6.09
CA VAL A 45 -17.96 -2.75 -5.18
C VAL A 45 -18.58 -1.56 -5.91
N LEU A 46 -18.29 -1.41 -7.21
CA LEU A 46 -18.86 -0.36 -8.07
C LEU A 46 -20.03 -0.86 -8.94
N ASP A 47 -20.33 -2.16 -8.96
CA ASP A 47 -21.40 -2.76 -9.78
C ASP A 47 -22.77 -2.73 -9.06
N LEU A 48 -23.07 -1.63 -8.39
CA LEU A 48 -24.33 -1.45 -7.66
C LEU A 48 -25.45 -1.00 -8.63
N PRO A 49 -26.67 -1.55 -8.52
CA PRO A 49 -27.78 -1.23 -9.40
C PRO A 49 -28.14 0.27 -9.38
N GLU A 50 -27.92 0.94 -8.25
CA GLU A 50 -28.15 2.36 -8.06
C GLU A 50 -27.14 3.22 -8.84
N LEU A 51 -25.99 2.68 -9.26
CA LEU A 51 -24.91 3.42 -9.93
C LEU A 51 -24.83 3.16 -11.44
N LYS A 52 -25.69 2.28 -11.97
CA LYS A 52 -25.69 1.87 -13.40
C LYS A 52 -26.02 2.99 -14.38
N HIS A 53 -26.63 4.07 -13.92
CA HIS A 53 -26.98 5.24 -14.73
C HIS A 53 -25.80 6.19 -14.97
N LEU A 54 -24.70 6.03 -14.23
CA LEU A 54 -23.51 6.87 -14.33
C LEU A 54 -22.50 6.30 -15.31
N ASP A 55 -21.73 7.18 -15.95
CA ASP A 55 -20.59 6.77 -16.76
C ASP A 55 -19.55 6.05 -15.89
N LYS A 56 -19.15 4.85 -16.32
CA LYS A 56 -18.20 3.98 -15.62
C LYS A 56 -16.83 4.64 -15.45
N ILE A 57 -16.44 5.49 -16.40
CA ILE A 57 -15.14 6.19 -16.35
C ILE A 57 -15.18 7.25 -15.25
N LEU A 58 -16.23 8.07 -15.23
CA LEU A 58 -16.43 9.10 -14.22
C LEU A 58 -16.60 8.49 -12.82
N LEU A 59 -17.35 7.39 -12.70
CA LEU A 59 -17.53 6.69 -11.43
C LEU A 59 -16.19 6.18 -10.86
N LYS A 60 -15.32 5.64 -11.71
CA LYS A 60 -13.97 5.20 -11.29
C LYS A 60 -13.10 6.38 -10.85
N GLN A 61 -13.18 7.50 -11.58
CA GLN A 61 -12.45 8.72 -11.22
C GLN A 61 -12.93 9.28 -9.87
N ILE A 62 -14.24 9.35 -9.66
CA ILE A 62 -14.85 9.78 -8.40
C ILE A 62 -14.42 8.84 -7.26
N HIS A 63 -14.51 7.52 -7.47
CA HIS A 63 -14.11 6.53 -6.48
C HIS A 63 -12.64 6.69 -6.11
N ALA A 64 -11.74 6.76 -7.10
CA ALA A 64 -10.31 6.95 -6.85
C ALA A 64 -10.02 8.23 -6.08
N ALA A 65 -10.67 9.35 -6.44
CA ALA A 65 -10.51 10.63 -5.77
C ALA A 65 -11.04 10.60 -4.32
N ALA A 66 -12.23 10.04 -4.10
CA ALA A 66 -12.85 9.91 -2.79
C ALA A 66 -12.05 8.99 -1.86
N THR A 67 -11.62 7.82 -2.36
CA THR A 67 -10.75 6.90 -1.62
C THR A 67 -9.43 7.57 -1.24
N THR A 68 -8.82 8.33 -2.14
CA THR A 68 -7.58 9.08 -1.85
C THR A 68 -7.80 10.13 -0.77
N PHE A 69 -8.91 10.89 -0.85
CA PHE A 69 -9.25 11.87 0.19
C PHE A 69 -9.47 11.21 1.56
N ILE A 70 -10.18 10.07 1.61
CA ILE A 70 -10.38 9.32 2.84
C ILE A 70 -9.04 8.88 3.45
N LEU A 71 -8.12 8.38 2.63
CA LEU A 71 -6.79 7.96 3.06
C LEU A 71 -5.96 9.13 3.59
N GLU A 72 -5.99 10.28 2.89
CA GLU A 72 -5.24 11.48 3.31
C GLU A 72 -5.82 12.07 4.61
N ALA A 73 -7.15 12.07 4.76
CA ALA A 73 -7.81 12.48 6.00
C ALA A 73 -7.44 11.59 7.19
N VAL A 74 -7.32 10.27 6.96
CA VAL A 74 -6.91 9.32 7.99
C VAL A 74 -5.43 9.47 8.33
N LYS A 75 -4.56 9.63 7.31
CA LYS A 75 -3.13 9.88 7.48
C LYS A 75 -2.84 11.09 8.35
N HIS A 76 -3.59 12.18 8.14
CA HIS A 76 -3.43 13.41 8.93
C HIS A 76 -4.24 13.44 10.23
N ASN A 77 -4.94 12.35 10.57
CA ASN A 77 -5.87 12.28 11.70
C ASN A 77 -6.81 13.50 11.75
N ALA A 78 -7.41 13.82 10.60
CA ALA A 78 -8.13 15.05 10.41
C ALA A 78 -9.42 15.10 11.23
N ASP A 79 -9.55 16.19 11.98
CA ASP A 79 -10.71 16.60 12.73
C ASP A 79 -11.87 17.05 11.82
N LYS A 80 -13.09 17.11 12.41
CA LYS A 80 -14.31 17.50 11.71
C LYS A 80 -14.15 18.82 10.96
N SER A 81 -13.55 19.82 11.60
CA SER A 81 -13.29 21.14 11.02
C SER A 81 -12.43 21.06 9.76
N THR A 82 -11.33 20.30 9.81
CA THR A 82 -10.42 20.14 8.66
C THR A 82 -11.10 19.41 7.49
N ILE A 83 -11.89 18.36 7.76
CA ILE A 83 -12.63 17.64 6.71
C ILE A 83 -13.72 18.52 6.10
N SER A 84 -14.49 19.24 6.93
CA SER A 84 -15.55 20.14 6.47
C SER A 84 -14.99 21.26 5.60
N PHE A 85 -13.91 21.92 6.05
CA PHE A 85 -13.26 22.99 5.30
C PHE A 85 -12.77 22.51 3.92
N SER A 86 -12.09 21.36 3.85
CA SER A 86 -11.58 20.83 2.58
C SER A 86 -12.69 20.39 1.61
N LEU A 87 -13.85 19.93 2.11
CA LEU A 87 -14.99 19.57 1.24
C LEU A 87 -15.77 20.81 0.79
N GLU A 88 -15.91 21.82 1.65
CA GLU A 88 -16.55 23.09 1.32
C GLU A 88 -15.76 23.87 0.26
N GLU A 89 -14.43 23.85 0.34
CA GLU A 89 -13.53 24.40 -0.71
C GLU A 89 -13.73 23.72 -2.07
N LEU A 90 -14.17 22.45 -2.07
CA LEU A 90 -14.45 21.64 -3.26
C LEU A 90 -15.93 21.68 -3.69
N THR A 91 -16.65 22.75 -3.33
CA THR A 91 -18.04 23.04 -3.69
C THR A 91 -19.10 22.05 -3.15
N PHE A 92 -18.81 21.32 -2.07
CA PHE A 92 -19.81 20.44 -1.45
C PHE A 92 -20.88 21.27 -0.72
N ASN A 93 -22.13 20.83 -0.82
CA ASN A 93 -23.22 21.34 0.01
C ASN A 93 -23.10 20.81 1.45
N THR A 94 -23.52 21.61 2.44
CA THR A 94 -23.44 21.30 3.88
C THR A 94 -24.11 19.96 4.23
N GLU A 95 -25.23 19.61 3.59
CA GLU A 95 -25.90 18.31 3.77
C GLU A 95 -25.02 17.11 3.35
N ARG A 96 -24.23 17.27 2.27
CA ARG A 96 -23.34 16.21 1.76
C ARG A 96 -22.09 16.07 2.63
N VAL A 97 -21.54 17.19 3.10
CA VAL A 97 -20.43 17.21 4.04
C VAL A 97 -20.81 16.50 5.34
N GLU A 98 -22.00 16.77 5.87
CA GLU A 98 -22.50 16.10 7.08
C GLU A 98 -22.74 14.60 6.85
N THR A 99 -23.32 14.21 5.72
CA THR A 99 -23.51 12.80 5.34
C THR A 99 -22.17 12.06 5.20
N PHE A 100 -21.16 12.72 4.61
CA PHE A 100 -19.82 12.16 4.49
C PHE A 100 -19.15 11.99 5.85
N TYR A 101 -19.18 13.04 6.69
CA TYR A 101 -18.56 13.02 8.01
C TYR A 101 -19.23 12.01 8.96
N THR A 102 -20.55 11.92 8.96
CA THR A 102 -21.29 10.92 9.77
C THR A 102 -20.94 9.49 9.35
N THR A 103 -20.79 9.24 8.05
CA THR A 103 -20.35 7.94 7.52
C THR A 103 -18.89 7.66 7.90
N PHE A 104 -18.01 8.65 7.76
CA PHE A 104 -16.61 8.58 8.17
C PHE A 104 -16.49 8.25 9.67
N GLN A 105 -17.19 8.99 10.54
CA GLN A 105 -17.18 8.77 11.98
C GLN A 105 -17.74 7.40 12.38
N LYS A 106 -18.88 6.99 11.78
CA LYS A 106 -19.50 5.69 12.05
C LYS A 106 -18.60 4.52 11.65
N LYS A 107 -17.82 4.68 10.57
CA LYS A 107 -16.89 3.66 10.10
C LYS A 107 -15.57 3.70 10.89
N SER A 108 -15.04 4.88 11.23
CA SER A 108 -13.82 5.05 12.03
C SER A 108 -13.99 4.57 13.47
N LEU A 109 -15.18 4.71 14.06
CA LEU A 109 -15.53 4.17 15.39
C LEU A 109 -15.49 2.64 15.46
N LYS A 110 -15.57 1.94 14.31
CA LYS A 110 -15.21 0.53 14.28
C LYS A 110 -13.69 0.48 14.44
N PHE A 111 -13.21 0.27 15.67
CA PHE A 111 -11.77 0.18 15.99
C PHE A 111 -10.94 -0.60 14.96
N HIS A 112 -11.53 -1.65 14.39
CA HIS A 112 -10.96 -2.44 13.29
C HIS A 112 -10.70 -1.62 12.01
N PHE A 113 -11.62 -0.75 11.58
CA PHE A 113 -11.46 0.11 10.40
C PHE A 113 -10.28 1.07 10.56
N TRP A 114 -10.20 1.78 11.70
CA TRP A 114 -9.13 2.76 11.93
C TRP A 114 -7.76 2.08 12.02
N ALA A 115 -7.66 0.95 12.71
CA ALA A 115 -6.42 0.17 12.80
C ALA A 115 -6.01 -0.45 11.45
N THR A 116 -6.94 -1.10 10.73
CA THR A 116 -6.64 -1.69 9.40
C THR A 116 -6.29 -0.62 8.38
N LEU A 117 -6.97 0.53 8.40
CA LEU A 117 -6.70 1.60 7.45
C LEU A 117 -5.39 2.33 7.76
N ILE A 118 -5.03 2.52 9.03
CA ILE A 118 -3.69 3.02 9.39
C ILE A 118 -2.62 2.02 8.97
N LEU A 119 -2.80 0.73 9.24
CA LEU A 119 -1.87 -0.31 8.79
C LEU A 119 -1.73 -0.32 7.26
N PHE A 120 -2.85 -0.14 6.56
CA PHE A 120 -2.90 -0.02 5.11
C PHE A 120 -2.19 1.26 4.63
N VAL A 121 -2.48 2.44 5.18
CA VAL A 121 -1.82 3.71 4.81
C VAL A 121 -0.32 3.65 5.10
N MET A 122 0.09 3.09 6.24
CA MET A 122 1.51 2.87 6.55
C MET A 122 2.16 1.85 5.62
N SER A 123 1.39 0.85 5.16
CA SER A 123 1.84 -0.07 4.11
C SER A 123 1.82 0.54 2.71
N SER A 124 0.91 1.48 2.43
CA SER A 124 0.66 2.05 1.10
C SER A 124 1.43 3.34 0.85
N SER A 125 1.92 4.03 1.89
CA SER A 125 2.85 5.15 1.75
C SER A 125 4.22 4.71 1.20
N ILE A 126 4.54 3.41 1.22
CA ILE A 126 5.66 2.78 0.51
C ILE A 126 5.24 1.32 0.21
N GLY A 127 4.40 1.16 -0.82
CA GLY A 127 3.68 -0.07 -1.16
C GLY A 127 4.48 -1.22 -1.75
N ARG A 128 5.69 -1.50 -1.24
CA ARG A 128 6.28 -2.80 -0.90
C ARG A 128 7.47 -2.43 -0.04
N GLY A 129 7.48 -2.74 1.25
CA GLY A 129 8.77 -2.84 1.94
C GLY A 129 9.67 -3.73 1.07
N PRO A 130 10.94 -3.38 0.84
CA PRO A 130 11.82 -4.25 0.07
C PRO A 130 11.78 -5.65 0.69
N ALA A 131 11.89 -6.68 -0.15
CA ALA A 131 11.93 -8.06 0.30
C ALA A 131 12.87 -8.16 1.50
N HIS A 132 12.33 -8.52 2.65
CA HIS A 132 13.12 -8.61 3.87
C HIS A 132 13.51 -10.07 4.07
N ILE A 133 14.77 -10.28 4.39
CA ILE A 133 15.32 -11.62 4.61
C ILE A 133 14.83 -12.07 5.99
N LYS A 134 14.05 -13.14 6.01
CA LYS A 134 13.51 -13.76 7.22
C LYS A 134 14.46 -14.78 7.80
N ASP A 135 15.08 -15.58 6.93
CA ASP A 135 15.98 -16.65 7.32
C ASP A 135 17.08 -16.87 6.27
N VAL A 136 18.19 -17.46 6.71
CA VAL A 136 19.35 -17.76 5.87
C VAL A 136 19.81 -19.18 6.15
N SER A 137 19.68 -20.04 5.14
CA SER A 137 20.22 -21.40 5.16
C SER A 137 21.49 -21.46 4.34
N TRP A 138 22.54 -22.13 4.84
CA TRP A 138 23.79 -22.32 4.10
C TRP A 138 24.25 -23.77 4.18
N ARG A 139 24.90 -24.24 3.12
CA ARG A 139 25.52 -25.57 3.03
C ARG A 139 26.85 -25.48 2.33
N LEU A 140 27.84 -26.21 2.84
CA LEU A 140 29.14 -26.37 2.20
C LEU A 140 29.10 -27.61 1.31
N GLN A 141 29.32 -27.44 0.01
CA GLN A 141 29.38 -28.52 -0.96
C GLN A 141 30.80 -28.67 -1.49
N TYR A 142 31.28 -29.91 -1.50
CA TYR A 142 32.60 -30.25 -2.03
C TYR A 142 32.43 -31.11 -3.28
N GLN A 143 32.78 -30.56 -4.44
CA GLN A 143 32.65 -31.28 -5.70
C GLN A 143 33.98 -31.97 -6.05
N MET A 144 34.00 -33.30 -5.97
CA MET A 144 35.13 -34.11 -6.47
C MET A 144 34.81 -34.58 -7.90
N LYS A 145 35.52 -34.05 -8.90
CA LYS A 145 35.50 -34.63 -10.25
C LYS A 145 36.61 -35.67 -10.40
N ASN A 146 36.24 -36.92 -10.68
CA ASN A 146 37.18 -38.00 -10.97
C ASN A 146 37.10 -38.36 -12.46
N GLY A 147 37.95 -37.73 -13.27
CA GLY A 147 38.03 -37.97 -14.72
C GLY A 147 38.85 -36.90 -15.44
N GLN A 148 40.14 -37.20 -15.66
CA GLN A 148 41.15 -36.53 -16.49
C GLN A 148 41.28 -34.97 -16.43
N LEU A 149 42.40 -34.56 -15.83
CA LEU A 149 43.32 -33.48 -16.22
C LEU A 149 43.04 -31.98 -16.01
N ASP A 150 41.98 -31.56 -15.30
CA ASP A 150 42.01 -30.25 -14.61
C ASP A 150 41.21 -30.32 -13.31
N LYS A 151 41.92 -30.42 -12.18
CA LYS A 151 41.35 -30.52 -10.84
C LYS A 151 40.87 -29.13 -10.39
N VAL A 152 39.56 -28.91 -10.39
CA VAL A 152 38.96 -27.84 -9.58
C VAL A 152 38.25 -28.50 -8.40
N ASN A 153 39.06 -28.97 -7.44
CA ASN A 153 38.62 -29.55 -6.16
C ASN A 153 38.33 -28.41 -5.17
N GLU A 154 37.39 -27.54 -5.51
CA GLU A 154 37.13 -26.33 -4.75
C GLU A 154 35.85 -26.44 -3.92
N PRO A 155 35.88 -25.97 -2.65
CA PRO A 155 34.67 -25.87 -1.84
C PRO A 155 33.77 -24.74 -2.36
N PHE A 156 32.48 -25.04 -2.55
CA PHE A 156 31.46 -24.04 -2.88
C PHE A 156 30.44 -23.95 -1.75
N TYR A 157 30.03 -22.72 -1.42
CA TYR A 157 28.95 -22.47 -0.48
C TYR A 157 27.66 -22.29 -1.26
N LEU A 158 26.63 -23.06 -0.89
CA LEU A 158 25.27 -22.83 -1.36
C LEU A 158 24.51 -22.08 -0.27
N ILE A 159 23.97 -20.92 -0.60
CA ILE A 159 23.25 -20.04 0.32
C ILE A 159 21.83 -19.87 -0.22
N SER A 160 20.86 -20.07 0.66
CA SER A 160 19.43 -19.92 0.42
C SER A 160 18.91 -18.84 1.36
N LEU A 161 18.43 -17.73 0.79
CA LEU A 161 17.83 -16.63 1.55
C LEU A 161 16.31 -16.72 1.44
N SER A 162 15.63 -16.97 2.56
CA SER A 162 14.18 -16.94 2.60
C SER A 162 13.71 -15.50 2.77
N THR A 163 13.08 -14.95 1.74
CA THR A 163 12.58 -13.57 1.72
C THR A 163 11.06 -13.52 1.80
N GLU A 164 10.54 -12.54 2.52
CA GLU A 164 9.09 -12.34 2.66
C GLU A 164 8.68 -11.00 2.05
N THR A 165 7.79 -11.05 1.06
CA THR A 165 7.19 -9.87 0.41
C THR A 165 5.68 -9.91 0.52
N GLY A 166 5.12 -9.00 1.34
CA GLY A 166 3.66 -8.83 1.44
C GLY A 166 2.90 -10.11 1.79
N GLY A 167 3.52 -11.03 2.55
CA GLY A 167 2.94 -12.30 2.98
C GLY A 167 3.20 -13.50 2.05
N ALA A 168 3.94 -13.33 0.94
CA ALA A 168 4.47 -14.42 0.13
C ALA A 168 5.95 -14.67 0.47
N SER A 169 6.30 -15.94 0.67
CA SER A 169 7.68 -16.39 0.89
C SER A 169 8.32 -16.76 -0.43
N GLU A 170 9.44 -16.13 -0.78
CA GLU A 170 10.27 -16.47 -1.94
C GLU A 170 11.68 -16.78 -1.46
N ASP A 171 12.23 -17.92 -1.89
CA ASP A 171 13.59 -18.32 -1.57
C ASP A 171 14.54 -17.95 -2.71
N VAL A 172 15.64 -17.28 -2.38
CA VAL A 172 16.70 -16.90 -3.33
C VAL A 172 17.93 -17.76 -3.07
N ASP A 173 18.23 -18.63 -4.02
CA ASP A 173 19.35 -19.57 -3.95
C ASP A 173 20.52 -19.11 -4.83
N PHE A 174 21.72 -19.07 -4.26
CA PHE A 174 22.95 -18.82 -5.02
C PHE A 174 24.13 -19.60 -4.47
N SER A 175 25.11 -19.88 -5.33
CA SER A 175 26.37 -20.50 -4.96
C SER A 175 27.52 -19.50 -5.04
N CYS A 176 28.43 -19.50 -4.08
CA CYS A 176 29.60 -18.62 -4.07
C CYS A 176 30.86 -19.34 -3.56
N THR A 177 32.04 -18.85 -3.97
CA THR A 177 33.34 -19.28 -3.41
C THR A 177 33.60 -18.64 -2.05
N ALA A 178 34.62 -19.12 -1.33
CA ALA A 178 35.01 -18.54 -0.04
C ALA A 178 35.38 -17.05 -0.14
N GLU A 179 36.07 -16.65 -1.21
CA GLU A 179 36.47 -15.26 -1.44
C GLU A 179 35.25 -14.36 -1.71
N GLN A 180 34.32 -14.82 -2.54
CA GLN A 180 33.08 -14.10 -2.83
C GLN A 180 32.20 -13.95 -1.58
N LEU A 181 32.16 -14.95 -0.72
CA LEU A 181 31.44 -14.89 0.55
C LEU A 181 32.05 -13.86 1.51
N GLN A 182 33.39 -13.79 1.59
CA GLN A 182 34.07 -12.79 2.40
C GLN A 182 33.80 -11.36 1.91
N ASP A 183 33.81 -11.13 0.59
CA ASP A 183 33.46 -9.82 0.00
C ASP A 183 31.99 -9.45 0.29
N LEU A 184 31.05 -10.40 0.16
CA LEU A 184 29.64 -10.17 0.49
C LEU A 184 29.45 -9.75 1.96
N VAL A 185 30.07 -10.47 2.89
CA VAL A 185 30.01 -10.14 4.33
C VAL A 185 30.67 -8.79 4.63
N GLY A 186 31.76 -8.45 3.94
CA GLY A 186 32.41 -7.14 4.04
C GLY A 186 31.47 -6.00 3.66
N LYS A 187 30.85 -6.11 2.48
CA LYS A 187 29.87 -5.12 1.98
C LYS A 187 28.67 -4.95 2.91
N LEU A 188 28.15 -6.05 3.46
CA LEU A 188 27.04 -6.01 4.42
C LEU A 188 27.43 -5.28 5.72
N LYS A 189 28.64 -5.49 6.24
CA LYS A 189 29.14 -4.78 7.43
C LYS A 189 29.29 -3.28 7.18
N ASP A 190 29.76 -2.89 6.01
CA ASP A 190 29.90 -1.47 5.67
C ASP A 190 28.54 -0.79 5.46
N ALA A 191 27.57 -1.51 4.88
CA ALA A 191 26.18 -1.06 4.82
C ALA A 191 25.54 -0.92 6.21
N ALA A 192 25.78 -1.85 7.13
CA ALA A 192 25.29 -1.73 8.51
C ALA A 192 25.87 -0.48 9.20
N LYS A 193 27.18 -0.24 9.07
CA LYS A 193 27.83 0.97 9.61
C LYS A 193 27.30 2.26 9.00
N SER A 194 26.94 2.27 7.71
CA SER A 194 26.38 3.48 7.07
C SER A 194 24.99 3.81 7.60
N VAL A 195 24.16 2.78 7.85
CA VAL A 195 22.85 2.94 8.48
C VAL A 195 22.97 3.43 9.93
N GLU A 196 23.88 2.86 10.72
CA GLU A 196 24.13 3.30 12.10
C GLU A 196 24.52 4.78 12.18
N LYS A 197 25.39 5.25 11.27
CA LYS A 197 25.78 6.66 11.19
C LYS A 197 24.60 7.57 10.83
N ALA A 198 23.73 7.13 9.91
CA ALA A 198 22.56 7.89 9.51
C ALA A 198 21.48 7.94 10.61
N SER A 199 21.44 6.94 11.49
CA SER A 199 20.51 6.88 12.63
C SER A 199 20.92 7.75 13.83
N GLN A 200 22.15 8.25 13.87
CA GLN A 200 22.67 9.10 14.97
C GLN A 200 22.45 10.61 14.73
N VAL A 201 21.60 10.97 13.77
CA VAL A 201 21.20 12.36 13.45
C VAL A 201 19.85 12.67 14.05
#